data_AF-A0A2V8NTC3-F1
#
_entry.id   AF-A0A2V8NTC3-F1
#
_cell.length_a   1.000
_cell.length_b   1.000
_cell.length_c   1.000
_cell.angle_alpha   90.00
_cell.angle_beta   90.00
_cell.angle_gamma   90.00
#
_symmetry.space_group_name_H-M   'P 1'
#
loop_
_entity.id
_entity.type
_entity.pdbx_description
1 polymer ?
#
loop_
_entity_poly.entity_id
_entity_poly.type
_entity_poly.pdbx_seq_one_letter_code
_entity_poly.pdbx_strand_id
1 'polypeptide(L)' 'MSISKTRTESDHKRILVIDVGGTHVKVLATGQREKREIPSSPTMTARKMVRDVKRVTGDWEYGRVSIGYPGPYLHIMH' A
#
# COMPACT_ATOMS: atom_id res chain seq x y z
N MET A 1 -37.36 -7.83 2.60
CA MET A 1 -36.63 -6.66 2.07
C MET A 1 -35.27 -6.61 2.72
N SER A 2 -34.24 -7.11 2.04
CA SER A 2 -32.86 -7.01 2.53
C SER A 2 -32.31 -5.66 2.08
N ILE A 3 -32.01 -4.79 3.04
CA ILE A 3 -31.33 -3.53 2.74
C ILE A 3 -29.90 -3.91 2.33
N SER A 4 -29.63 -3.88 1.03
CA SER A 4 -28.29 -3.95 0.48
C SER A 4 -27.49 -2.82 1.13
N LYS A 5 -26.51 -3.14 1.99
CA LYS A 5 -25.52 -2.15 2.43
C LYS A 5 -24.95 -1.50 1.17
N THR A 6 -25.24 -0.23 0.96
CA THR A 6 -24.64 0.55 -0.12
C THR A 6 -23.13 0.44 0.01
N ARG A 7 -22.44 0.23 -1.12
CA ARG A 7 -20.96 0.09 -1.26
C ARG A 7 -20.13 1.19 -0.56
N THR A 8 -20.78 2.18 0.01
CA THR A 8 -20.21 3.38 0.62
C THR A 8 -19.75 3.18 2.06
N GLU A 9 -20.31 2.27 2.87
CA GLU A 9 -19.82 2.06 4.25
C GLU A 9 -18.61 1.12 4.36
N SER A 10 -18.47 0.14 3.45
CA SER A 10 -17.38 -0.86 3.49
C SER A 10 -16.07 -0.37 2.84
N ASP A 11 -16.11 0.72 2.08
CA ASP A 11 -14.95 1.22 1.33
C ASP A 11 -13.95 1.99 2.21
N HIS A 12 -14.41 2.51 3.35
CA HIS A 12 -13.59 3.33 4.26
C HIS A 12 -12.48 2.57 4.97
N LYS A 13 -12.52 1.24 4.99
CA LYS A 13 -11.54 0.41 5.73
C LYS A 13 -10.62 -0.40 4.83
N ARG A 14 -10.67 -0.27 3.50
CA ARG A 14 -9.80 -1.02 2.59
C ARG A 14 -8.51 -0.25 2.33
N ILE A 15 -7.53 -0.46 3.22
CA ILE A 15 -6.25 0.23 3.22
C ILE A 15 -5.15 -0.74 2.77
N LEU A 16 -4.31 -0.29 1.84
CA LEU A 16 -3.01 -0.91 1.59
C LEU A 16 -1.97 -0.26 2.50
N VAL A 17 -1.34 -1.05 3.36
CA VAL A 17 -0.18 -0.61 4.15
C VAL A 17 1.08 -0.93 3.36
N ILE A 18 1.96 0.05 3.20
CA ILE A 18 3.29 -0.07 2.60
C ILE A 18 4.32 0.30 3.67
N ASP A 19 5.15 -0.64 4.07
CA ASP A 19 6.27 -0.43 4.99
C ASP A 19 7.58 -0.49 4.20
N VAL A 20 8.26 0.65 4.10
CA VAL A 20 9.49 0.79 3.33
C VAL A 20 10.69 0.56 4.24
N GLY A 21 11.39 -0.56 4.10
CA GLY A 21 12.65 -0.83 4.79
C GLY A 21 13.88 -0.67 3.89
N GLY A 22 15.07 -0.70 4.50
CA GLY A 22 16.35 -0.62 3.76
C GLY A 22 16.64 -1.83 2.85
N THR A 23 16.06 -2.99 3.17
CA THR A 23 16.25 -4.24 2.40
C THR A 23 14.98 -4.74 1.72
N HIS A 24 13.79 -4.36 2.22
CA HIS A 24 12.52 -4.82 1.69
C HIS A 24 11.44 -3.76 1.82
N VAL A 25 10.54 -3.70 0.83
CA VAL A 25 9.23 -3.05 0.95
C VAL A 25 8.21 -4.14 1.22
N LYS A 26 7.44 -4.01 2.31
CA LYS A 26 6.41 -4.97 2.70
C LYS A 26 5.04 -4.36 2.47
N VAL A 27 4.11 -5.15 1.94
CA VAL A 27 2.75 -4.69 1.69
C VAL A 27 1.70 -5.66 2.22
N LEU A 28 0.62 -5.10 2.76
CA LEU A 28 -0.54 -5.87 3.23
C LEU A 28 -1.81 -5.03 3.08
N ALA A 29 -2.82 -5.60 2.43
CA ALA A 29 -4.14 -4.99 2.34
C ALA A 29 -5.09 -5.52 3.42
N THR A 30 -6.05 -4.70 3.85
CA THR A 30 -7.11 -5.12 4.78
C THR A 30 -7.81 -6.38 4.30
N GLY A 31 -7.94 -7.38 5.19
CA GLY A 31 -8.57 -8.66 4.89
C GLY A 31 -7.63 -9.72 4.29
N GLN A 32 -6.41 -9.33 3.89
CA GLN A 32 -5.36 -10.27 3.49
C GLN A 32 -4.61 -10.78 4.71
N ARG A 33 -4.16 -12.04 4.67
CA ARG A 33 -3.43 -12.68 5.77
C ARG A 33 -1.91 -12.65 5.56
N GLU A 34 -1.50 -12.75 4.31
CA GLU A 34 -0.09 -12.84 3.95
C GLU A 34 0.41 -11.50 3.41
N LYS A 35 1.49 -11.01 4.02
CA LYS A 35 2.23 -9.87 3.49
C LYS A 35 2.99 -10.31 2.23
N ARG A 36 3.13 -9.39 1.29
CA ARG A 36 4.01 -9.55 0.13
C ARG A 36 5.24 -8.68 0.30
N GLU A 37 6.40 -9.19 -0.12
CA GLU A 37 7.67 -8.50 0.05
C GLU A 37 8.32 -8.23 -1.32
N ILE A 38 8.88 -7.04 -1.47
CA ILE A 38 9.62 -6.60 -2.64
C ILE A 38 11.04 -6.30 -2.16
N PRO A 39 12.07 -6.96 -2.70
CA PRO A 39 13.46 -6.61 -2.39
C PRO A 39 13.73 -5.14 -2.70
N SER A 40 14.37 -4.46 -1.75
CA SER A 40 14.74 -3.05 -1.82
C SER A 40 16.24 -2.87 -1.62
N SER A 41 16.71 -1.67 -1.92
CA SER A 41 18.07 -1.22 -1.68
C SER A 41 18.06 0.29 -1.43
N PRO A 42 19.15 0.86 -0.90
CA PRO A 42 19.29 2.31 -0.75
C PRO A 42 19.14 3.11 -2.07
N THR A 43 19.26 2.45 -3.22
CA THR A 43 19.14 3.05 -4.55
C THR A 43 17.75 2.92 -5.18
N MET A 44 16.79 2.29 -4.49
CA MET A 44 15.43 2.17 -4.98
C MET A 44 14.77 3.55 -5.11
N THR A 45 14.27 3.86 -6.31
CA THR A 45 13.51 5.09 -6.54
C THR A 45 12.04 4.92 -6.16
N ALA A 46 11.39 6.02 -5.77
CA ALA A 46 9.95 6.02 -5.49
C ALA A 46 9.12 5.50 -6.68
N ARG A 47 9.50 5.86 -7.91
CA ARG A 47 8.83 5.38 -9.14
C ARG A 47 8.93 3.86 -9.29
N LYS A 48 10.11 3.28 -9.01
CA LYS A 48 10.31 1.83 -9.03
C LYS A 48 9.48 1.16 -7.94
N MET A 49 9.50 1.69 -6.71
CA MET A 49 8.69 1.18 -5.60
C MET A 49 7.19 1.14 -5.97
N VAL A 50 6.63 2.25 -6.47
CA VAL A 50 5.21 2.33 -6.85
C VAL A 50 4.85 1.30 -7.91
N ARG A 51 5.67 1.15 -8.95
CA ARG A 51 5.42 0.16 -10.01
C ARG A 51 5.42 -1.26 -9.45
N ASP A 52 6.42 -1.58 -8.64
CA ASP A 52 6.60 -2.93 -8.13
C ASP A 52 5.50 -3.27 -7.10
N VAL A 53 5.06 -2.30 -6.29
CA VAL A 53 3.89 -2.42 -5.40
C VAL A 53 2.62 -2.69 -6.19
N LYS A 54 2.28 -1.86 -7.19
CA LYS A 54 1.09 -2.07 -8.02
C LYS A 54 1.06 -3.45 -8.67
N ARG A 55 2.21 -3.97 -9.10
CA ARG A 55 2.32 -5.31 -9.68
C ARG A 55 1.99 -6.40 -8.67
N VAL A 56 2.54 -6.32 -7.46
CA VAL A 56 2.30 -7.35 -6.42
C VAL A 56 1.01 -7.14 -5.65
N THR A 57 0.17 -6.15 -5.97
CA THR A 57 -1.14 -5.94 -5.34
C THR A 57 -2.26 -5.86 -6.36
N GLY A 58 -2.02 -6.25 -7.62
CA GLY A 58 -2.98 -6.09 -8.72
C GLY A 58 -4.27 -6.90 -8.55
N ASP A 59 -4.25 -7.92 -7.69
CA ASP A 59 -5.37 -8.77 -7.30
C ASP A 59 -6.02 -8.35 -5.97
N TRP A 60 -5.57 -7.26 -5.34
CA TRP A 60 -6.13 -6.75 -4.09
C TRP A 60 -6.95 -5.48 -4.32
N GLU A 61 -8.15 -5.42 -3.75
CA GLU A 61 -8.97 -4.21 -3.75
C GLU A 61 -8.65 -3.32 -2.55
N TYR A 62 -8.27 -2.07 -2.80
CA TYR A 62 -8.05 -1.04 -1.78
C TYR A 62 -8.32 0.35 -2.35
N GLY A 63 -8.90 1.24 -1.53
CA GLY A 63 -9.21 2.62 -1.91
C GLY A 63 -8.27 3.65 -1.30
N ARG A 64 -7.44 3.24 -0.33
CA ARG A 64 -6.54 4.11 0.43
C ARG A 64 -5.18 3.44 0.61
N VAL A 65 -4.15 4.25 0.81
CA VAL A 65 -2.78 3.80 1.04
C VAL A 65 -2.23 4.47 2.29
N SER A 66 -1.59 3.69 3.16
CA SER A 66 -0.78 4.16 4.28
C SER A 66 0.68 3.77 4.02
N ILE A 67 1.62 4.70 4.21
CA ILE A 67 3.05 4.46 3.95
C ILE A 67 3.84 4.77 5.22
N GLY A 68 4.56 3.77 5.73
CA GLY A 68 5.62 3.94 6.72
C GLY A 68 6.97 4.09 6.03
N TYR A 69 7.71 5.14 6.35
CA TYR A 69 9.01 5.44 5.75
C TYR A 69 10.05 5.82 6.83
N PRO A 70 11.23 5.17 6.85
CA PRO A 70 12.27 5.39 7.85
C PRO A 70 13.15 6.57 7.41
N GLY A 71 12.63 7.79 7.57
CA GLY A 71 13.40 8.99 7.28
C GLY A 71 12.55 10.26 7.28
N PRO A 72 13.19 11.44 7.19
CA PRO A 72 12.48 12.70 7.11
C PRO A 72 11.62 12.74 5.83
N TYR A 73 10.37 13.16 5.99
CA TYR A 73 9.47 13.44 4.87
C TYR A 73 9.67 14.88 4.43
N LEU A 74 10.05 15.07 3.16
CA LEU A 74 10.14 16.39 2.54
C LEU A 74 8.94 16.59 1.61
N HIS A 75 8.05 17.50 1.97
CA HIS A 75 6.99 17.94 1.08
C HIS A 75 7.56 19.05 0.18
N ILE A 76 7.88 18.70 -1.06
CA ILE A 76 8.26 19.70 -2.08
C ILE A 76 6.96 20.08 -2.78
N MET A 77 6.35 21.20 -2.37
CA MET A 77 5.23 21.79 -3.10
C MET A 77 5.77 22.30 -4.44
N HIS A 78 5.12 21.93 -5.54
CA HIS A 78 5.25 22.65 -6.82
C HIS A 78 4.26 23.82 -6.82
#